data_AF-A0A6P9ASM0-F1
#
_entry.id   AF-A0A6P9ASM0-F1
#
_cell.length_a   1.000
_cell.length_b   1.000
_cell.length_c   1.000
_cell.angle_alpha   90.00
_cell.angle_beta   90.00
_cell.angle_gamma   90.00
#
_symmetry.space_group_name_H-M   'P 1'
#
loop_
_entity.id
_entity.type
_entity.pdbx_description
1 polymer ?
#
loop_
_entity_poly.entity_id
_entity_poly.type
_entity_poly.pdbx_seq_one_letter_code
_entity_poly.pdbx_strand_id
1 'polypeptide(L)'
;MRPMRAIFTREGQIFTTGFTRMSQRELGLWDPKNFEEPIALQEMDTSNGVLLPFYDPDSSIVYLCGKGDSSIRYFEITEEAPYVHYLSTYSSKEPQRGMGFMPKRGLDVSKCEIARFYKLHERKCEPIVMTVPRKSDLFQDDLYPDTPGPEPALEADEWLAGKDAEPLLVSLRDGYVPLKNRELKVSKKNILDTKPPLGSRRSLSSCGSNFSTSTLEDLLQEIRTLRQTIQDHEKRITDLENTLCELADVTD
;
A
#
# COMPACT_ATOMS: atom_id res chain seq x y z
N MET A 1 -4.44 1.04 18.16
CA MET A 1 -4.66 1.98 17.05
C MET A 1 -5.74 1.46 16.09
N ARG A 2 -6.64 2.32 15.58
CA ARG A 2 -7.39 2.07 14.34
C ARG A 2 -6.70 2.84 13.19
N PRO A 3 -5.78 2.22 12.43
CA PRO A 3 -5.07 2.90 11.35
C PRO A 3 -6.03 3.23 10.21
N MET A 4 -5.93 4.45 9.70
CA MET A 4 -6.76 4.96 8.60
C MET A 4 -5.96 5.17 7.33
N ARG A 5 -4.67 5.49 7.46
CA ARG A 5 -3.72 5.63 6.37
C ARG A 5 -2.38 5.03 6.76
N ALA A 6 -1.67 4.51 5.76
CA ALA A 6 -0.32 3.98 5.88
C ALA A 6 0.47 4.35 4.64
N ILE A 7 1.76 4.62 4.82
CA ILE A 7 2.73 4.91 3.76
C ILE A 7 4.06 4.24 4.12
N PHE A 8 4.88 3.94 3.11
CA PHE A 8 6.24 3.46 3.33
C PHE A 8 7.20 4.64 3.54
N THR A 9 8.16 4.47 4.43
CA THR A 9 9.35 5.34 4.54
C THR A 9 10.46 4.83 3.62
N ARG A 10 11.52 5.63 3.46
CA ARG A 10 12.69 5.28 2.63
C ARG A 10 13.37 3.99 3.09
N GLU A 11 13.41 3.74 4.39
CA GLU A 11 14.06 2.60 5.04
C GLU A 11 13.18 1.33 4.99
N GLY A 12 12.01 1.40 4.35
CA GLY A 12 11.05 0.30 4.27
C GLY A 12 10.18 0.15 5.52
N GLN A 13 10.24 1.08 6.47
CA GLN A 13 9.33 1.11 7.61
C GLN A 13 7.94 1.60 7.15
N ILE A 14 6.92 1.37 7.97
CA ILE A 14 5.56 1.80 7.67
C ILE A 14 5.15 2.90 8.65
N PHE A 15 4.84 4.07 8.12
CA PHE A 15 4.27 5.18 8.88
C PHE A 15 2.75 5.18 8.73
N THR A 16 2.05 5.30 9.85
CA THR A 16 0.59 5.21 9.94
C THR A 16 0.00 6.40 10.65
N THR A 17 -1.22 6.77 10.23
CA THR A 17 -2.06 7.73 10.94
C THR A 17 -3.40 7.07 11.26
N GLY A 18 -3.94 7.37 12.43
CA GLY A 18 -5.18 6.74 12.88
C GLY A 18 -5.73 7.36 14.15
N PHE A 19 -6.52 6.57 14.86
CA PHE A 19 -7.15 6.98 16.11
C PHE A 19 -6.88 5.98 17.24
N THR A 20 -6.72 6.50 18.45
CA THR A 20 -6.74 5.72 19.70
C THR A 20 -8.15 5.19 19.98
N ARG A 21 -8.29 4.28 20.94
CA ARG A 21 -9.62 3.84 21.42
C ARG A 21 -10.44 4.99 22.01
N MET A 22 -9.77 6.04 22.49
CA MET A 22 -10.38 7.25 23.03
C MET A 22 -10.62 8.33 21.95
N SER A 23 -10.51 7.98 20.67
CA SER A 23 -10.71 8.88 19.53
C SER A 23 -9.74 10.07 19.46
N GLN A 24 -8.55 9.94 20.03
CA GLN A 24 -7.45 10.87 19.76
C GLN A 24 -6.73 10.46 18.48
N ARG A 25 -6.26 11.42 17.71
CA ARG A 25 -5.40 11.17 16.55
C ARG A 25 -4.05 10.66 17.02
N GLU A 26 -3.54 9.64 16.35
CA GLU A 26 -2.31 8.93 16.71
C GLU A 26 -1.47 8.68 15.47
N LEU A 27 -0.16 8.74 15.65
CA LEU A 27 0.89 8.43 14.68
C LEU A 27 1.61 7.16 15.14
N GLY A 28 1.86 6.25 14.22
CA GLY A 28 2.61 5.03 14.50
C GLY A 28 3.66 4.76 13.43
N LEU A 29 4.88 4.47 13.85
CA LEU A 29 5.97 3.97 13.00
C LEU A 29 6.18 2.49 13.31
N TRP A 30 6.22 1.66 12.28
CA TRP A 30 6.21 0.20 12.39
C TRP A 30 7.35 -0.43 11.59
N ASP A 31 7.98 -1.45 12.16
CA ASP A 31 8.91 -2.33 11.43
C ASP A 31 8.10 -3.45 10.77
N PRO A 32 8.12 -3.60 9.43
CA PRO A 32 7.44 -4.71 8.79
C PRO A 32 7.98 -6.10 9.19
N LYS A 33 9.22 -6.17 9.72
CA LYS A 33 9.81 -7.42 10.22
C LYS A 33 9.31 -7.77 11.62
N ASN A 34 8.86 -6.78 12.40
CA ASN A 34 8.31 -6.97 13.73
C ASN A 34 7.09 -6.05 13.96
N PHE A 35 5.91 -6.58 13.66
CA PHE A 35 4.64 -5.86 13.79
C PHE A 35 3.99 -5.96 15.17
N GLU A 36 4.60 -6.65 16.13
CA GLU A 36 4.00 -6.85 17.46
C GLU A 36 3.92 -5.52 18.23
N GLU A 37 4.97 -4.71 18.16
CA GLU A 37 5.07 -3.43 18.84
C GLU A 37 5.52 -2.32 17.86
N PRO A 38 4.96 -1.11 17.94
CA PRO A 38 5.40 0.02 17.14
C PRO A 38 6.80 0.48 17.57
N ILE A 39 7.62 0.92 16.61
CA ILE A 39 8.91 1.59 16.87
C ILE A 39 8.67 2.89 17.64
N ALA A 40 7.69 3.66 17.19
CA ALA A 40 7.27 4.90 17.83
C ALA A 40 5.75 5.04 17.72
N LEU A 41 5.12 5.45 18.81
CA LEU A 41 3.71 5.75 18.87
C LEU A 41 3.53 7.12 19.53
N GLN A 42 2.88 8.06 18.84
CA GLN A 42 2.70 9.42 19.31
C GLN A 42 1.24 9.84 19.19
N GLU A 43 0.64 10.15 20.33
CA GLU A 43 -0.68 10.77 20.39
C GLU A 43 -0.58 12.26 20.02
N MET A 44 -1.62 12.77 19.36
CA MET A 44 -1.69 14.16 18.89
C MET A 44 -2.82 14.94 19.58
N ASP A 45 -3.97 15.08 18.93
CA ASP A 45 -5.11 15.85 19.42
C ASP A 45 -6.41 15.07 19.24
N THR A 46 -7.52 15.63 19.74
CA THR A 46 -8.85 14.99 19.75
C THR A 46 -9.70 15.36 18.53
N SER A 47 -9.09 15.80 17.42
CA SER A 47 -9.85 16.18 16.23
C SER A 47 -10.34 14.96 15.46
N ASN A 48 -11.52 15.04 14.87
CA ASN A 48 -12.13 13.91 14.13
C ASN A 48 -11.60 13.75 12.68
N GLY A 49 -10.80 14.71 12.19
CA GLY A 49 -10.30 14.71 10.82
C GLY A 49 -9.23 13.65 10.60
N VAL A 50 -9.46 12.74 9.63
CA VAL A 50 -8.45 11.76 9.20
C VAL A 50 -7.22 12.50 8.66
N LEU A 51 -6.06 12.25 9.26
CA LEU A 51 -4.79 12.80 8.82
C LEU A 51 -4.30 12.06 7.57
N LEU A 52 -3.96 12.83 6.55
CA LEU A 52 -3.29 12.36 5.34
C LEU A 52 -1.78 12.59 5.53
N PRO A 53 -0.96 11.51 5.55
CA PRO A 53 0.49 11.64 5.57
C PRO A 53 1.03 11.87 4.16
N PHE A 54 1.86 12.89 4.00
CA PHE A 54 2.66 13.17 2.80
C PHE A 54 4.12 13.06 3.21
N TYR A 55 4.79 12.01 2.75
CA TYR A 55 6.19 11.77 3.09
C TYR A 55 7.10 12.16 1.94
N ASP A 56 8.17 12.83 2.33
CA ASP A 56 9.27 13.24 1.49
C ASP A 56 10.48 12.35 1.79
N PRO A 57 10.83 11.40 0.89
CA PRO A 57 11.95 10.48 1.12
C PRO A 57 13.33 11.15 1.03
N ASP A 58 13.42 12.32 0.40
CA ASP A 58 14.70 13.01 0.18
C ASP A 58 15.16 13.71 1.47
N SER A 59 14.21 14.27 2.24
CA SER A 59 14.48 14.95 3.50
C SER A 59 14.04 14.17 4.74
N SER A 60 13.45 12.98 4.57
CA SER A 60 12.81 12.18 5.63
C SER A 60 11.78 12.96 6.46
N ILE A 61 11.04 13.89 5.84
CA ILE A 61 9.99 14.68 6.50
C ILE A 61 8.62 14.11 6.14
N VAL A 62 7.77 13.92 7.15
CA VAL A 62 6.35 13.62 6.96
C VAL A 62 5.49 14.83 7.34
N TYR A 63 4.62 15.24 6.41
CA TYR A 63 3.64 16.29 6.60
C TYR A 63 2.25 15.69 6.81
N LEU A 64 1.56 16.17 7.83
CA LEU A 64 0.24 15.70 8.24
C LEU A 64 -0.78 16.81 8.10
N CYS A 65 -1.85 16.51 7.37
CA CYS A 65 -2.98 17.42 7.28
C CYS A 65 -4.29 16.64 7.13
N GLY A 66 -5.36 17.11 7.79
CA GLY A 66 -6.69 16.50 7.74
C GLY A 66 -7.70 17.43 7.11
N LYS A 67 -8.73 16.86 6.45
CA LYS A 67 -9.88 17.68 6.01
C LYS A 67 -10.55 18.31 7.22
N GLY A 68 -10.83 19.60 7.16
CA GLY A 68 -11.36 20.38 8.28
C GLY A 68 -10.27 21.03 9.15
N ASP A 69 -9.02 20.59 9.07
CA ASP A 69 -7.92 21.23 9.79
C ASP A 69 -7.54 22.56 9.14
N SER A 70 -7.07 23.50 9.95
CA SER A 70 -6.49 24.75 9.45
C SER A 70 -4.97 24.78 9.54
N SER A 71 -4.34 23.66 9.88
CA SER A 71 -2.90 23.53 10.10
C SER A 71 -2.29 22.34 9.35
N ILE A 72 -1.00 22.43 9.06
CA ILE A 72 -0.17 21.35 8.51
C ILE A 72 0.97 21.15 9.52
N ARG A 73 1.02 19.96 10.15
CA ARG A 73 2.09 19.59 11.09
C ARG A 73 3.12 18.76 10.36
N TYR A 74 4.39 18.91 10.70
CA TYR A 74 5.44 18.12 10.07
C TYR A 74 6.48 17.63 11.05
N PHE A 75 6.99 16.45 10.76
CA PHE A 75 7.86 15.66 11.61
C PHE A 75 9.03 15.14 10.78
N GLU A 76 10.19 15.04 11.39
CA GLU A 76 11.37 14.39 10.81
C GLU A 76 11.42 12.95 11.32
N ILE A 77 11.66 12.00 10.42
CA ILE A 77 11.86 10.59 10.77
C ILE A 77 13.35 10.30 10.71
N THR A 78 13.90 9.80 11.82
CA THR A 78 15.33 9.47 11.98
C THR A 78 15.48 8.10 12.63
N GLU A 79 16.70 7.57 12.61
CA GLU A 79 17.05 6.32 13.29
C GLU A 79 17.29 6.50 14.80
N GLU A 80 17.30 7.75 15.31
CA GLU A 80 17.53 8.05 16.72
C GLU A 80 16.21 8.21 17.46
N ALA A 81 16.05 7.55 18.61
CA ALA A 81 14.89 7.69 19.48
C ALA A 81 14.62 9.17 19.85
N PRO A 82 13.36 9.66 19.83
CA PRO A 82 12.09 8.92 19.67
C PRO A 82 11.69 8.55 18.21
N TYR A 83 12.62 8.57 17.26
CA TYR A 83 12.47 8.22 15.83
C TYR A 83 11.62 9.21 15.03
N VAL A 84 10.47 9.64 15.56
CA VAL A 84 9.58 10.63 14.96
C VAL A 84 9.69 11.94 15.76
N HIS A 85 10.34 12.94 15.17
CA HIS A 85 10.63 14.22 15.82
C HIS A 85 9.72 15.31 15.29
N TYR A 86 8.97 15.96 16.17
CA TYR A 86 8.15 17.11 15.78
C TYR A 86 9.05 18.29 15.39
N LEU A 87 8.85 18.82 14.17
CA LEU A 87 9.57 20.00 13.70
C LEU A 87 8.78 21.27 14.02
N SER A 88 7.64 21.45 13.34
CA SER A 88 6.82 22.65 13.50
C SER A 88 5.43 22.45 12.87
N THR A 89 4.61 23.50 12.96
CA THR A 89 3.25 23.54 12.43
C THR A 89 3.03 24.82 11.65
N TYR A 90 2.64 24.68 10.39
CA TYR A 90 2.03 25.78 9.64
C TYR A 90 0.58 25.93 10.10
N SER A 91 0.16 27.14 10.48
CA SER A 91 -1.21 27.43 10.93
C SER A 91 -1.85 28.52 10.08
N SER A 92 -3.14 28.37 9.84
CA SER A 92 -3.96 29.36 9.13
C SER A 92 -5.36 29.45 9.76
N LYS A 93 -6.18 30.41 9.32
CA LYS A 93 -7.53 30.62 9.84
C LYS A 93 -8.59 29.77 9.15
N GLU A 94 -8.38 29.43 7.88
CA GLU A 94 -9.38 28.77 7.05
C GLU A 94 -9.17 27.23 7.05
N PRO A 95 -10.24 26.43 7.23
CA PRO A 95 -10.12 24.97 7.19
C PRO A 95 -9.92 24.44 5.76
N GLN A 96 -9.09 23.42 5.60
CA GLN A 96 -8.85 22.79 4.30
C GLN A 96 -9.97 21.81 3.91
N ARG A 97 -10.40 21.86 2.65
CA ARG A 97 -11.32 20.88 2.03
C ARG A 97 -10.59 19.71 1.37
N GLY A 98 -9.32 19.93 1.04
CA GLY A 98 -8.42 18.96 0.45
C GLY A 98 -7.02 19.54 0.34
N MET A 99 -6.06 18.69 -0.04
CA MET A 99 -4.66 19.05 -0.13
C MET A 99 -4.02 18.35 -1.32
N GLY A 100 -3.35 19.11 -2.19
CA GLY A 100 -2.42 18.60 -3.18
C GLY A 100 -0.97 18.77 -2.70
N PHE A 101 -0.07 17.95 -3.23
CA PHE A 101 1.36 17.99 -2.91
C PHE A 101 2.17 17.98 -4.20
N MET A 102 3.09 18.93 -4.34
CA MET A 102 3.92 19.09 -5.53
C MET A 102 5.04 18.04 -5.54
N PRO A 103 5.24 17.29 -6.64
CA PRO A 103 6.43 16.46 -6.81
C PRO A 103 7.72 17.28 -6.80
N LYS A 104 8.83 16.68 -6.37
CA LYS A 104 10.16 17.32 -6.26
C LYS A 104 10.59 18.12 -7.48
N ARG A 105 10.34 17.57 -8.67
CA ARG A 105 10.66 18.21 -9.97
C ARG A 105 9.92 19.52 -10.26
N GLY A 106 8.87 19.87 -9.50
CA GLY A 106 8.11 21.10 -9.65
C GLY A 106 8.39 22.17 -8.58
N LEU A 107 9.36 21.93 -7.71
CA LEU A 107 9.79 22.85 -6.65
C LEU A 107 10.78 23.89 -7.19
N ASP A 108 10.81 25.05 -6.55
CA ASP A 108 11.75 26.13 -6.83
C ASP A 108 13.02 25.97 -5.97
N VAL A 109 13.98 25.20 -6.48
CA VAL A 109 15.25 24.91 -5.80
C VAL A 109 16.09 26.17 -5.53
N SER A 110 15.89 27.24 -6.32
CA SER A 110 16.60 28.51 -6.13
C SER A 110 16.21 29.22 -4.83
N LYS A 111 14.99 28.95 -4.33
CA LYS A 111 14.45 29.55 -3.10
C LYS A 111 14.49 28.60 -1.91
N CYS A 112 15.23 27.50 -2.00
CA CYS A 112 15.28 26.47 -0.96
C CYS A 112 13.88 25.94 -0.58
N GLU A 113 12.96 25.87 -1.55
CA GLU A 113 11.65 25.24 -1.39
C GLU A 113 11.80 23.71 -1.34
N ILE A 114 11.40 23.09 -0.23
CA ILE A 114 11.49 21.63 -0.04
C ILE A 114 10.15 20.92 -0.27
N ALA A 115 9.04 21.64 -0.13
CA ALA A 115 7.71 21.13 -0.41
C ALA A 115 6.76 22.27 -0.80
N ARG A 116 5.80 21.97 -1.68
CA ARG A 116 4.69 22.88 -2.01
C ARG A 116 3.37 22.16 -1.87
N PHE A 117 2.51 22.71 -1.05
CA PHE A 117 1.14 22.24 -0.89
C PHE A 117 0.18 23.08 -1.72
N TYR A 118 -0.88 22.46 -2.23
CA TYR A 118 -1.99 23.12 -2.89
C TYR A 118 -3.23 22.94 -2.01
N LYS A 119 -3.43 23.88 -1.10
CA LYS A 119 -4.52 23.86 -0.13
C LYS A 119 -5.83 24.24 -0.80
N LEU A 120 -6.79 23.31 -0.77
CA LEU A 120 -8.12 23.57 -1.28
C LEU A 120 -8.98 24.19 -0.19
N HIS A 121 -9.55 25.34 -0.51
CA HIS A 121 -10.60 26.00 0.25
C HIS A 121 -11.95 25.72 -0.42
N GLU A 122 -13.01 26.39 0.03
CA GLU A 122 -14.35 26.21 -0.55
C GLU A 122 -14.42 26.61 -2.04
N ARG A 123 -13.73 27.69 -2.43
CA ARG A 123 -13.81 28.28 -3.79
C ARG A 123 -12.45 28.68 -4.38
N LYS A 124 -11.34 28.34 -3.73
CA LYS A 124 -9.99 28.69 -4.19
C LYS A 124 -9.00 27.56 -3.90
N CYS A 125 -7.92 27.53 -4.68
CA CYS A 125 -6.74 26.71 -4.42
C CYS A 125 -5.59 27.65 -4.06
N GLU A 126 -5.01 27.49 -2.87
CA GLU A 126 -3.94 28.33 -2.35
C GLU A 126 -2.63 27.53 -2.28
N PRO A 127 -1.56 27.95 -2.97
CA PRO A 127 -0.25 27.33 -2.80
C PRO A 127 0.38 27.73 -1.47
N ILE A 128 0.86 26.76 -0.69
CA ILE A 128 1.63 26.96 0.53
C ILE A 128 3.03 26.40 0.29
N VAL A 129 4.03 27.26 0.41
CA VAL A 129 5.44 26.95 0.17
C VAL A 129 6.11 26.63 1.51
N MET A 130 6.80 25.50 1.59
CA MET A 130 7.65 25.13 2.72
C MET A 130 9.11 25.34 2.32
N THR A 131 9.79 26.25 3.00
CA THR A 131 11.14 26.69 2.67
C THR A 131 12.09 26.45 3.83
N VAL A 132 13.28 25.94 3.54
CA VAL A 132 14.39 25.92 4.48
C VAL A 132 15.12 27.26 4.39
N PRO A 133 15.19 28.05 5.48
CA PRO A 133 15.80 29.38 5.42
C PRO A 133 17.33 29.27 5.33
N ARG A 134 17.88 29.29 4.12
CA ARG A 134 19.32 29.36 3.84
C ARG A 134 19.70 30.76 3.33
N LYS A 135 20.93 31.19 3.63
CA LYS A 135 21.51 32.47 3.16
C LYS A 135 22.52 32.23 2.03
N SER A 136 22.10 31.54 0.98
CA SER A 136 22.97 31.23 -0.16
C SER A 136 22.16 31.17 -1.44
N ASP A 137 22.69 31.77 -2.50
CA ASP A 137 22.14 31.67 -3.86
C ASP A 137 22.69 30.43 -4.61
N LEU A 138 23.60 29.68 -3.98
CA LEU A 138 24.14 28.45 -4.53
C LEU A 138 23.13 27.31 -4.36
N PHE A 139 23.12 26.39 -5.33
CA PHE A 139 22.38 25.15 -5.23
C PHE A 139 22.79 24.38 -3.96
N GLN A 140 21.80 23.94 -3.19
CA GLN A 140 22.00 23.25 -1.92
C GLN A 140 21.92 21.74 -2.15
N ASP A 141 23.05 21.12 -2.50
CA ASP A 141 23.12 19.67 -2.79
C ASP A 141 22.67 18.81 -1.59
N ASP A 142 22.75 19.34 -0.36
CA ASP A 142 22.28 18.67 0.86
C ASP A 142 20.75 18.63 1.01
N LEU A 143 20.04 19.61 0.44
CA LEU A 143 18.57 19.67 0.47
C LEU A 143 17.93 18.93 -0.71
N TYR A 144 18.68 18.75 -1.78
CA TYR A 144 18.20 18.22 -3.05
C TYR A 144 19.11 17.09 -3.55
N PRO A 145 19.08 15.91 -2.88
CA PRO A 145 19.71 14.72 -3.43
C PRO A 145 19.05 14.33 -4.75
N ASP A 146 19.68 13.42 -5.49
CA ASP A 146 19.10 12.89 -6.72
C ASP A 146 17.76 12.20 -6.42
N THR A 147 16.71 12.62 -7.13
CA THR A 147 15.31 12.27 -6.83
C THR A 147 14.70 11.48 -8.00
N PRO A 148 13.65 10.66 -7.80
CA PRO A 148 13.03 9.91 -8.88
C PRO A 148 12.61 10.77 -10.08
N GLY A 149 13.18 10.42 -11.23
CA GLY A 149 12.92 11.05 -12.51
C GLY A 149 11.57 10.68 -13.12
N PRO A 150 11.27 11.22 -14.30
CA PRO A 150 10.02 10.91 -15.00
C PRO A 150 10.13 9.65 -15.89
N GLU A 151 11.33 9.08 -16.02
CA GLU A 151 11.57 7.87 -16.80
C GLU A 151 11.39 6.61 -15.92
N PRO A 152 10.62 5.60 -16.38
CA PRO A 152 10.43 4.36 -15.65
C PRO A 152 11.71 3.51 -15.70
N ALA A 153 12.01 2.81 -14.61
CA ALA A 153 13.14 1.89 -14.54
C ALA A 153 12.86 0.54 -15.23
N LEU A 154 11.59 0.12 -15.28
CA LEU A 154 11.14 -1.14 -15.87
C LEU A 154 9.92 -0.92 -16.75
N GLU A 155 9.81 -1.74 -17.80
CA GLU A 155 8.57 -1.89 -18.55
C GLU A 155 7.60 -2.82 -17.81
N ALA A 156 6.32 -2.74 -18.16
CA ALA A 156 5.25 -3.42 -17.42
C ALA A 156 5.36 -4.96 -17.42
N ASP A 157 5.81 -5.54 -18.53
CA ASP A 157 6.03 -6.98 -18.69
C ASP A 157 7.24 -7.48 -17.90
N GLU A 158 8.29 -6.66 -17.79
CA GLU A 158 9.47 -6.97 -16.99
C GLU A 158 9.15 -7.02 -15.49
N TRP A 159 8.39 -6.04 -15.00
CA TRP A 159 7.92 -6.05 -13.62
C TRP A 159 6.97 -7.22 -13.35
N LEU A 160 6.07 -7.52 -14.29
CA LEU A 160 5.16 -8.67 -14.19
C LEU A 160 5.91 -10.01 -14.17
N ALA A 161 7.06 -10.10 -14.84
CA ALA A 161 7.95 -11.26 -14.80
C ALA A 161 8.74 -11.38 -13.47
N GLY A 162 8.53 -10.46 -12.53
CA GLY A 162 9.16 -10.46 -11.21
C GLY A 162 10.51 -9.76 -11.14
N LYS A 163 10.85 -8.89 -12.10
CA LYS A 163 12.02 -8.02 -11.97
C LYS A 163 11.68 -6.83 -11.08
N ASP A 164 12.61 -6.50 -10.18
CA ASP A 164 12.58 -5.29 -9.38
C ASP A 164 13.74 -4.37 -9.78
N ALA A 165 13.50 -3.06 -9.81
CA ALA A 165 14.52 -2.05 -10.07
C ALA A 165 14.22 -0.76 -9.32
N GLU A 166 15.28 -0.09 -8.87
CA GLU A 166 15.18 1.22 -8.24
C GLU A 166 14.79 2.30 -9.26
N PRO A 167 14.09 3.38 -8.83
CA PRO A 167 13.75 4.49 -9.71
C PRO A 167 14.99 5.12 -10.36
N LEU A 168 14.87 5.52 -11.63
CA LEU A 168 15.92 6.27 -12.31
C LEU A 168 15.99 7.68 -11.71
N LEU A 169 17.07 7.97 -10.99
CA LEU A 169 17.24 9.24 -10.29
C LEU A 169 17.74 10.34 -11.24
N VAL A 170 17.32 11.58 -10.97
CA VAL A 170 17.74 12.79 -11.70
C VAL A 170 18.11 13.89 -10.71
N SER A 171 19.12 14.67 -11.07
CA SER A 171 19.50 15.86 -10.29
C SER A 171 18.54 17.02 -10.57
N LEU A 172 18.16 17.76 -9.53
CA LEU A 172 17.35 18.98 -9.67
C LEU A 172 18.18 20.24 -9.98
N ARG A 173 19.52 20.12 -10.03
CA ARG A 173 20.43 21.24 -10.33
C ARG A 173 20.13 21.89 -11.68
N ASP A 174 19.93 21.07 -12.71
CA ASP A 174 19.72 21.53 -14.09
C ASP A 174 18.29 22.07 -14.33
N GLY A 175 17.47 22.13 -13.27
CA GLY A 175 16.09 22.57 -13.32
C GLY A 175 15.17 21.56 -14.01
N TYR A 176 14.05 22.06 -14.54
CA TYR A 176 13.06 21.21 -15.20
C TYR A 176 13.57 20.75 -16.57
N VAL A 177 13.85 19.46 -16.69
CA VAL A 177 14.10 18.80 -17.98
C VAL A 177 12.77 18.26 -18.52
N PRO A 178 12.27 18.78 -19.66
CA PRO A 178 11.04 18.30 -20.26
C PRO A 178 11.18 16.83 -20.69
N LEU A 179 10.12 16.06 -20.46
CA LEU A 179 9.99 14.73 -21.04
C LEU A 179 10.02 14.83 -22.57
N LYS A 180 10.82 14.00 -23.24
CA LYS A 180 10.73 13.82 -24.70
C LYS A 180 9.33 13.26 -25.01
N ASN A 181 8.58 13.93 -25.90
CA ASN A 181 7.19 13.64 -26.30
C ASN A 181 6.79 12.16 -26.20
N ARG A 182 6.25 11.75 -25.04
CA ARG A 182 5.59 10.46 -24.83
C ARG A 182 4.10 10.70 -24.99
N GLU A 183 3.61 10.66 -26.22
CA GLU A 183 2.18 10.44 -26.45
C GLU A 183 1.86 9.02 -26.00
N LEU A 184 0.96 8.88 -25.00
CA LEU A 184 0.55 7.57 -24.49
C LEU A 184 -0.25 6.83 -25.55
N LYS A 185 0.44 5.98 -26.32
CA LYS A 185 -0.19 5.13 -27.34
C LYS A 185 -0.78 3.89 -26.68
N VAL A 186 -2.11 3.84 -26.57
CA VAL A 186 -2.81 2.67 -26.06
C VAL A 186 -2.93 1.62 -27.16
N SER A 187 -2.10 0.59 -27.09
CA SER A 187 -2.23 -0.59 -27.95
C SER A 187 -3.18 -1.58 -27.30
N LYS A 188 -4.44 -1.64 -27.76
CA LYS A 188 -5.38 -2.69 -27.35
C LYS A 188 -4.93 -4.01 -27.97
N LYS A 189 -4.15 -4.80 -27.23
CA LYS A 189 -3.90 -6.21 -27.63
C LYS A 189 -5.23 -6.94 -27.55
N ASN A 190 -5.68 -7.48 -28.68
CA ASN A 190 -6.93 -8.23 -28.75
C ASN A 190 -6.69 -9.60 -28.10
N ILE A 191 -7.12 -9.76 -26.84
CA ILE A 191 -6.90 -10.96 -26.03
C ILE A 191 -7.53 -12.23 -26.68
N LEU A 192 -8.39 -12.03 -27.68
CA LEU A 192 -9.06 -13.09 -28.44
C LEU A 192 -8.18 -13.81 -29.48
N ASP A 193 -7.05 -13.23 -29.92
CA ASP A 193 -6.19 -13.86 -30.93
C ASP A 193 -5.19 -14.89 -30.36
N THR A 194 -5.01 -14.91 -29.03
CA THR A 194 -4.32 -15.99 -28.30
C THR A 194 -5.28 -17.11 -27.90
N LYS A 195 -6.13 -17.55 -28.84
CA LYS A 195 -6.95 -18.75 -28.64
C LYS A 195 -6.22 -19.93 -29.30
N PRO A 196 -5.88 -20.99 -28.55
CA PRO A 196 -5.49 -22.26 -29.17
C PRO A 196 -6.62 -22.72 -30.12
N PRO A 197 -6.33 -23.55 -31.15
CA PRO A 197 -7.37 -24.06 -32.04
C PRO A 197 -8.52 -24.64 -31.21
N LEU A 198 -9.77 -24.40 -31.62
CA LEU A 198 -10.94 -24.94 -30.93
C LEU A 198 -10.93 -26.47 -30.95
N GLY A 199 -10.31 -27.07 -29.95
CA GLY A 199 -10.66 -28.39 -29.44
C GLY A 199 -11.99 -28.29 -28.69
N SER A 200 -12.86 -29.28 -28.91
CA SER A 200 -14.26 -29.35 -28.46
C SER A 200 -14.53 -28.73 -27.09
N ARG A 201 -15.46 -27.75 -27.06
CA ARG A 201 -15.98 -27.09 -25.85
C ARG A 201 -16.36 -28.10 -24.77
N ARG A 202 -15.79 -27.97 -23.57
CA ARG A 202 -16.49 -28.25 -22.30
C ARG A 202 -16.19 -27.13 -21.32
N SER A 203 -17.24 -26.47 -20.85
CA SER A 203 -17.21 -25.46 -19.80
C SER A 203 -16.62 -26.04 -18.52
N LEU A 204 -15.71 -25.32 -17.87
CA LEU A 204 -15.79 -24.88 -16.47
C LEU A 204 -14.47 -24.20 -16.09
N SER A 205 -14.62 -23.07 -15.38
CA SER A 205 -13.63 -22.33 -14.59
C SER A 205 -12.48 -23.18 -14.02
N SER A 206 -11.22 -22.75 -14.20
CA SER A 206 -10.15 -23.07 -13.26
C SER A 206 -9.05 -22.01 -13.22
N CYS A 207 -8.88 -21.42 -12.05
CA CYS A 207 -7.63 -20.90 -11.52
C CYS A 207 -6.48 -21.89 -11.78
N GLY A 208 -5.33 -21.37 -12.21
CA GLY A 208 -4.11 -22.15 -12.40
C GLY A 208 -3.44 -22.45 -11.06
N SER A 209 -3.61 -23.66 -10.56
CA SER A 209 -2.59 -24.35 -9.79
C SER A 209 -2.02 -25.45 -10.69
N ASN A 210 -0.71 -25.66 -10.65
CA ASN A 210 -0.01 -26.73 -11.37
C ASN A 210 -0.42 -28.10 -10.81
N PHE A 211 -1.64 -28.53 -11.12
CA PHE A 211 -2.16 -29.83 -10.76
C PHE A 211 -1.72 -30.81 -11.83
N SER A 212 -0.71 -31.62 -11.52
CA SER A 212 -0.29 -32.71 -12.40
C SER A 212 -1.47 -33.65 -12.67
N THR A 213 -1.61 -34.14 -13.89
CA THR A 213 -2.68 -35.09 -14.25
C THR A 213 -2.63 -36.36 -13.40
N SER A 214 -1.43 -36.77 -12.95
CA SER A 214 -1.23 -37.88 -12.01
C SER A 214 -1.90 -37.63 -10.66
N THR A 215 -1.76 -36.43 -10.09
CA THR A 215 -2.36 -36.11 -8.78
C THR A 215 -3.89 -36.07 -8.83
N LEU A 216 -4.49 -35.78 -9.98
CA LEU A 216 -5.95 -35.80 -10.14
C LEU A 216 -6.47 -37.24 -10.22
N GLU A 217 -5.76 -38.12 -10.91
CA GLU A 217 -6.13 -39.54 -11.00
C GLU A 217 -6.02 -40.23 -9.64
N ASP A 218 -4.98 -39.92 -8.87
CA ASP A 218 -4.78 -40.43 -7.51
C ASP A 218 -5.93 -39.99 -6.58
N LEU A 219 -6.30 -38.72 -6.59
CA LEU A 219 -7.41 -38.21 -5.78
C LEU A 219 -8.76 -38.80 -6.19
N LEU A 220 -9.00 -39.00 -7.49
CA LEU A 220 -10.24 -39.64 -7.96
C LEU A 220 -10.30 -41.11 -7.56
N GLN A 221 -9.17 -41.79 -7.49
CA GLN A 221 -9.09 -43.16 -7.00
C GLN A 221 -9.35 -43.20 -5.49
N GLU A 222 -8.78 -42.27 -4.74
CA GLU A 222 -8.98 -42.14 -3.29
C GLU A 222 -10.44 -41.85 -2.93
N ILE A 223 -11.11 -40.96 -3.66
CA ILE A 223 -12.54 -40.67 -3.50
C ILE A 223 -13.40 -41.92 -3.76
N ARG A 224 -13.04 -42.74 -4.76
CA ARG A 224 -13.78 -43.99 -5.03
C ARG A 224 -13.60 -44.99 -3.90
N THR A 225 -12.39 -45.16 -3.38
CA THR A 225 -12.14 -46.05 -2.24
C THR A 225 -12.85 -45.58 -0.99
N LEU A 226 -12.83 -44.28 -0.69
CA LEU A 226 -13.53 -43.72 0.48
C LEU A 226 -15.05 -43.93 0.38
N ARG A 227 -15.64 -43.77 -0.80
CA ARG A 227 -17.07 -44.05 -1.01
C ARG A 227 -17.42 -45.52 -0.79
N GLN A 228 -16.57 -46.44 -1.25
CA GLN A 228 -16.78 -47.86 -1.00
C GLN A 228 -16.72 -48.18 0.49
N THR A 229 -15.72 -47.66 1.20
CA THR A 229 -15.58 -47.86 2.65
C THR A 229 -16.78 -47.32 3.42
N ILE A 230 -17.30 -46.15 3.04
CA ILE A 230 -18.51 -45.57 3.66
C ILE A 230 -19.71 -46.49 3.44
N GLN A 231 -19.89 -47.01 2.22
CA GLN A 231 -21.01 -47.91 1.93
C GLN A 231 -20.92 -49.23 2.71
N ASP A 232 -19.71 -49.78 2.85
CA ASP A 232 -19.47 -50.99 3.64
C ASP A 232 -19.71 -50.74 5.14
N HIS A 233 -19.35 -49.55 5.63
CA HIS A 233 -19.62 -49.13 7.00
C HIS A 233 -21.11 -48.91 7.25
N GLU A 234 -21.85 -48.26 6.35
CA GLU A 234 -23.30 -48.09 6.44
C GLU A 234 -24.00 -49.45 6.51
N LYS A 235 -23.62 -50.39 5.64
CA LYS A 235 -24.18 -51.74 5.65
C LYS A 235 -23.92 -52.45 6.99
N ARG A 236 -22.69 -52.35 7.50
CA ARG A 236 -22.32 -52.92 8.79
C ARG A 236 -23.10 -52.29 9.95
N ILE A 237 -23.32 -50.97 9.90
CA ILE A 237 -24.12 -50.26 10.90
C ILE A 237 -25.56 -50.77 10.85
N THR A 238 -26.17 -50.87 9.68
CA THR A 238 -27.53 -51.40 9.52
C THR A 238 -27.64 -52.85 10.02
N ASP A 239 -26.68 -53.71 9.72
CA ASP A 239 -26.68 -55.10 10.20
C ASP A 239 -26.57 -55.17 11.74
N LEU A 240 -25.75 -54.30 12.34
CA LEU A 240 -25.62 -54.17 13.80
C LEU A 240 -26.87 -53.59 14.46
N GLU A 241 -27.52 -52.60 13.84
CA GLU A 241 -28.77 -52.02 14.30
C GLU A 241 -29.90 -53.06 14.27
N ASN A 242 -29.99 -53.87 13.21
CA ASN A 242 -30.96 -54.95 13.11
C ASN A 242 -30.74 -56.03 14.19
N THR A 243 -29.49 -56.42 14.45
CA THR A 243 -29.19 -57.39 15.53
C THR A 243 -29.44 -56.82 16.92
N LEU A 244 -29.25 -55.51 17.13
CA LEU A 244 -29.63 -54.83 18.37
C LEU A 244 -31.15 -54.78 18.56
N CYS A 245 -31.92 -54.54 17.50
CA CYS A 245 -33.39 -54.63 17.54
C CYS A 245 -33.87 -56.05 17.91
N GLU A 246 -33.30 -57.08 17.30
CA GLU A 246 -33.63 -58.48 17.61
C GLU A 246 -33.30 -58.85 19.07
N LEU A 247 -32.27 -58.27 19.66
CA LEU A 247 -31.92 -58.47 21.08
C LEU A 247 -32.79 -57.64 22.03
N ALA A 248 -33.28 -56.48 21.60
CA ALA A 248 -34.18 -55.64 22.39
C ALA A 248 -35.59 -56.25 22.51
N ASP A 249 -36.08 -56.91 21.47
CA ASP A 249 -37.38 -57.60 21.46
C ASP A 249 -37.43 -58.88 22.32
N VAL A 250 -36.27 -59.36 22.82
CA VAL A 250 -36.17 -60.56 23.69
C VAL A 250 -36.18 -60.19 25.19
N THR A 251 -36.17 -58.89 25.53
CA THR A 251 -36.08 -58.40 26.92
C THR A 251 -37.35 -57.77 27.50
N ASP A 252 -38.53 -57.98 26.89
CA ASP A 252 -39.85 -57.71 27.49
C ASP A 252 -40.64 -59.01 27.77
#